data_AF-A0A2N2E3D6-F1
#
_entry.id   AF-A0A2N2E3D6-F1
#
_cell.length_a   1.000
_cell.length_b   1.000
_cell.length_c   1.000
_cell.angle_alpha   90.00
_cell.angle_beta   90.00
_cell.angle_gamma   90.00
#
_symmetry.space_group_name_H-M   'P 1'
#
loop_
_entity.id
_entity.type
_entity.pdbx_description
1 polymer ?
#
loop_
_entity_poly.entity_id
_entity_poly.type
_entity_poly.pdbx_seq_one_letter_code
_entity_poly.pdbx_strand_id
1 'polypeptide(L)'
;MTKYTIDGHRLYDFVASGAQNLIVNEHNLNRINVFPVADGDTGTNLALTMKNILGNAKKNASAKLTMDSIAKVALESAYGNSGMIFAQYLNGLAIEIGDKETITQEEFVLATQSAVKYAYEAVTSPKEGTILTVMKEWSNQLKDNISGEFEHVFESSLIGAKKVVEQTKYKLKVLLDNDVVDAGAKGFYYFIEGISQFIKTGNLETMKFKAAQMEDFVEIHPD
;
A
#
# COMPACT_ATOMS: atom_id res chain seq x y z
N MET A 1 6.29 -26.55 -10.95
CA MET A 1 6.45 -25.50 -9.93
C MET A 1 5.20 -25.50 -9.07
N THR A 2 5.33 -25.75 -7.77
CA THR A 2 4.23 -25.59 -6.81
C THR A 2 3.81 -24.13 -6.83
N LYS A 3 2.55 -23.86 -7.18
CA LYS A 3 2.01 -22.49 -7.16
C LYS A 3 2.11 -21.94 -5.74
N TYR A 4 2.61 -20.71 -5.61
CA TYR A 4 2.63 -20.01 -4.32
C TYR A 4 1.18 -19.80 -3.86
N THR A 5 0.82 -20.44 -2.75
CA THR A 5 -0.53 -20.37 -2.16
C THR A 5 -0.52 -19.42 -0.97
N ILE A 6 -1.51 -18.54 -0.93
CA ILE A 6 -1.68 -17.51 0.08
C ILE A 6 -3.00 -17.77 0.78
N ASP A 7 -2.94 -18.14 2.06
CA ASP A 7 -4.10 -18.31 2.92
C ASP A 7 -4.44 -16.99 3.64
N GLY A 8 -5.52 -16.99 4.40
CA GLY A 8 -5.92 -15.82 5.19
C GLY A 8 -4.87 -15.40 6.22
N HIS A 9 -4.11 -16.33 6.78
CA HIS A 9 -3.05 -15.99 7.71
C HIS A 9 -1.95 -15.16 7.05
N ARG A 10 -1.47 -15.58 5.88
CA ARG A 10 -0.49 -14.83 5.08
C ARG A 10 -1.03 -13.49 4.62
N LEU A 11 -2.30 -13.41 4.19
CA LEU A 11 -2.92 -12.13 3.82
C LEU A 11 -2.97 -11.15 4.99
N TYR A 12 -3.35 -11.62 6.18
CA TYR A 12 -3.28 -10.80 7.38
C TYR A 12 -1.86 -10.32 7.65
N ASP A 13 -0.87 -11.22 7.54
CA ASP A 13 0.52 -10.89 7.84
C ASP A 13 1.13 -9.92 6.81
N PHE A 14 0.71 -9.99 5.54
CA PHE A 14 1.04 -8.98 4.52
C PHE A 14 0.53 -7.61 4.97
N VAL A 15 -0.77 -7.50 5.23
CA VAL A 15 -1.38 -6.23 5.64
C VAL A 15 -0.76 -5.73 6.95
N ALA A 16 -0.50 -6.62 7.90
CA ALA A 16 0.08 -6.25 9.18
C ALA A 16 1.50 -5.72 9.06
N SER A 17 2.35 -6.38 8.26
CA SER A 17 3.71 -5.94 7.98
C SER A 17 3.73 -4.58 7.28
N GLY A 18 2.91 -4.41 6.25
CA GLY A 18 2.77 -3.14 5.54
C GLY A 18 2.26 -2.01 6.45
N ALA A 19 1.25 -2.30 7.27
CA ALA A 19 0.70 -1.37 8.25
C ALA A 19 1.77 -0.90 9.24
N GLN A 20 2.59 -1.81 9.77
CA GLN A 20 3.66 -1.46 10.71
C GLN A 20 4.72 -0.55 10.06
N ASN A 21 5.18 -0.85 8.84
CA ASN A 21 6.15 -0.01 8.14
C ASN A 21 5.60 1.40 7.83
N LEU A 22 4.33 1.49 7.43
CA LEU A 22 3.67 2.77 7.23
C LEU A 22 3.59 3.56 8.54
N ILE A 23 3.15 2.93 9.63
CA ILE A 23 2.96 3.58 10.94
C ILE A 23 4.26 4.20 11.45
N VAL A 24 5.40 3.50 11.36
CA VAL A 24 6.67 4.06 11.84
C VAL A 24 7.12 5.29 11.02
N ASN A 25 6.58 5.45 9.81
CA ASN A 25 6.86 6.58 8.93
C ASN A 25 5.82 7.72 9.02
N GLU A 26 4.86 7.66 9.96
CA GLU A 26 3.80 8.65 10.18
C GLU A 26 4.32 10.11 10.12
N HIS A 27 5.34 10.42 10.91
CA HIS A 27 5.90 11.77 10.97
C HIS A 27 6.56 12.22 9.65
N ASN A 28 7.22 11.32 8.94
CA ASN A 28 7.82 11.62 7.64
C ASN A 28 6.76 11.98 6.61
N LEU A 29 5.63 11.27 6.61
CA LEU A 29 4.50 11.52 5.72
C LEU A 29 3.81 12.86 6.03
N ASN A 30 3.61 13.18 7.31
CA ASN A 30 3.05 14.46 7.72
C ASN A 30 3.90 15.66 7.26
N ARG A 31 5.24 15.53 7.34
CA ARG A 31 6.15 16.60 6.93
C ARG A 31 6.08 16.95 5.44
N ILE A 32 5.72 16.01 4.57
CA ILE A 32 5.65 16.21 3.12
C ILE A 32 4.21 16.42 2.62
N ASN A 33 3.23 16.49 3.52
CA ASN A 33 1.83 16.68 3.15
C ASN A 33 1.56 18.14 2.77
N VAL A 34 1.65 18.41 1.46
CA VAL A 34 1.35 19.72 0.86
C VAL A 34 0.21 19.66 -0.17
N PHE A 35 -0.37 18.48 -0.41
CA PHE A 35 -1.44 18.25 -1.37
C PHE A 35 -2.51 17.28 -0.82
N PRO A 36 -3.81 17.54 -1.04
CA PRO A 36 -4.39 18.73 -1.67
C PRO A 36 -4.35 19.96 -0.76
N VAL A 37 -4.19 19.75 0.54
CA VAL A 37 -4.14 20.78 1.58
C VAL A 37 -2.89 20.53 2.42
N ALA A 38 -2.14 21.59 2.72
CA ALA A 38 -0.94 21.52 3.53
C ALA A 38 -1.26 21.57 5.04
N ASP A 39 -2.01 20.59 5.52
CA ASP A 39 -2.45 20.47 6.92
C ASP A 39 -1.60 19.50 7.76
N GLY A 40 -0.65 18.81 7.13
CA GLY A 40 0.29 17.94 7.84
C GLY A 40 -0.34 16.70 8.45
N ASP A 41 -1.51 16.24 7.97
CA ASP A 41 -2.25 15.14 8.61
C ASP A 41 -2.24 13.79 7.86
N THR A 42 -1.74 13.72 6.61
CA THR A 42 -1.85 12.50 5.77
C THR A 42 -1.23 11.28 6.43
N GLY A 43 -0.06 11.42 7.05
CA GLY A 43 0.59 10.34 7.81
C GLY A 43 -0.24 9.91 9.02
N THR A 44 -0.75 10.87 9.79
CA THR A 44 -1.63 10.61 10.94
C THR A 44 -2.88 9.84 10.52
N ASN A 45 -3.54 10.29 9.45
CA ASN A 45 -4.75 9.68 8.90
C ASN A 45 -4.50 8.23 8.48
N LEU A 46 -3.45 7.98 7.70
CA LEU A 46 -3.08 6.62 7.29
C LEU A 46 -2.68 5.75 8.50
N ALA A 47 -1.88 6.27 9.42
CA ALA A 47 -1.43 5.54 10.60
C ALA A 47 -2.59 5.17 11.54
N LEU A 48 -3.56 6.06 11.75
CA LEU A 48 -4.76 5.76 12.54
C LEU A 48 -5.61 4.68 11.88
N THR A 49 -5.82 4.73 10.57
CA THR A 49 -6.52 3.66 9.83
C THR A 49 -5.78 2.33 9.98
N MET A 50 -4.46 2.30 9.82
CA MET A 50 -3.65 1.09 9.98
C MET A 50 -3.67 0.54 11.41
N LYS A 51 -3.55 1.40 12.44
CA LYS A 51 -3.64 1.00 13.85
C LYS A 51 -5.00 0.35 14.16
N ASN A 52 -6.10 0.87 13.59
CA ASN A 52 -7.42 0.27 13.77
C ASN A 52 -7.54 -1.11 13.09
N ILE A 53 -6.98 -1.28 11.89
CA ILE A 53 -6.93 -2.59 11.21
C ILE A 53 -6.16 -3.60 12.08
N LEU A 54 -4.96 -3.24 12.54
CA LEU A 54 -4.14 -4.10 13.38
C LEU A 54 -4.83 -4.50 14.70
N GLY A 55 -5.54 -3.57 15.33
CA GLY A 55 -6.21 -3.81 16.61
C GLY A 55 -7.50 -4.60 16.53
N ASN A 56 -8.23 -4.51 15.41
CA ASN A 56 -9.62 -4.98 15.35
C ASN A 56 -9.89 -6.04 14.28
N ALA A 57 -9.12 -6.09 13.19
CA ALA A 57 -9.33 -7.09 12.14
C ALA A 57 -9.01 -8.51 12.64
N LYS A 58 -9.78 -9.48 12.17
CA LYS A 58 -9.67 -10.88 12.57
C LYS A 58 -8.85 -11.67 11.57
N LYS A 59 -7.85 -12.38 12.09
CA LYS A 59 -7.04 -13.34 11.36
C LYS A 59 -7.75 -14.70 11.32
N ASN A 60 -7.88 -15.29 10.13
CA ASN A 60 -8.47 -16.61 9.91
C ASN A 60 -7.67 -17.37 8.83
N ALA A 61 -7.80 -18.69 8.74
CA ALA A 61 -7.18 -19.47 7.67
C ALA A 61 -7.81 -19.16 6.29
N SER A 62 -9.11 -18.85 6.25
CA SER A 62 -9.83 -18.45 5.03
C SER A 62 -9.39 -17.07 4.56
N ALA A 63 -8.98 -16.98 3.29
CA ALA A 63 -8.63 -15.73 2.62
C ALA A 63 -9.81 -14.76 2.60
N LYS A 64 -11.01 -15.26 2.28
CA LYS A 64 -12.28 -14.50 2.38
C LYS A 64 -12.47 -13.88 3.75
N LEU A 65 -12.55 -14.70 4.80
CA LEU A 65 -12.93 -14.22 6.13
C LEU A 65 -11.93 -13.19 6.66
N THR A 66 -10.64 -13.37 6.36
CA THR A 66 -9.62 -12.41 6.75
C THR A 66 -9.77 -11.09 6.01
N MET A 67 -9.87 -11.12 4.68
CA MET A 67 -9.93 -9.90 3.88
C MET A 67 -11.24 -9.14 4.07
N ASP A 68 -12.37 -9.84 4.26
CA ASP A 68 -13.63 -9.23 4.66
C ASP A 68 -13.50 -8.50 6.00
N SER A 69 -12.83 -9.13 6.98
CA SER A 69 -12.61 -8.49 8.28
C SER A 69 -11.70 -7.27 8.18
N ILE A 70 -10.65 -7.31 7.36
CA ILE A 70 -9.73 -6.18 7.12
C ILE A 70 -10.49 -5.05 6.43
N ALA A 71 -11.19 -5.34 5.34
CA ALA A 71 -11.96 -4.37 4.57
C ALA A 71 -13.03 -3.69 5.44
N LYS A 72 -13.79 -4.47 6.21
CA LYS A 72 -14.81 -3.94 7.12
C LYS A 72 -14.21 -2.96 8.11
N VAL A 73 -13.16 -3.36 8.83
CA VAL A 73 -12.52 -2.50 9.83
C VAL A 73 -11.91 -1.25 9.19
N ALA A 74 -11.29 -1.40 8.02
CA ALA A 74 -10.71 -0.28 7.28
C ALA A 74 -11.77 0.77 6.92
N LEU A 75 -12.93 0.33 6.41
CA LEU A 75 -14.04 1.22 6.04
C LEU A 75 -14.71 1.89 7.26
N GLU A 76 -14.93 1.13 8.34
CA GLU A 76 -15.55 1.64 9.57
C GLU A 76 -14.63 2.61 10.34
N SER A 77 -13.32 2.49 10.15
CA SER A 77 -12.29 3.23 10.90
C SER A 77 -11.33 4.02 10.00
N ALA A 78 -11.78 4.42 8.80
CA ALA A 78 -11.00 5.25 7.90
C ALA A 78 -10.90 6.68 8.45
N TYR A 79 -9.69 7.25 8.48
CA TYR A 79 -9.46 8.64 8.90
C TYR A 79 -9.07 9.50 7.72
N GLY A 80 -9.80 10.61 7.53
CA GLY A 80 -9.58 11.55 6.43
C GLY A 80 -9.70 10.92 5.03
N ASN A 81 -9.33 11.71 4.02
CA ASN A 81 -9.41 11.27 2.62
C ASN A 81 -8.39 10.16 2.31
N SER A 82 -7.16 10.32 2.78
CA SER A 82 -6.07 9.35 2.55
C SER A 82 -6.40 7.98 3.16
N GLY A 83 -6.97 7.94 4.36
CA GLY A 83 -7.44 6.70 4.99
C GLY A 83 -8.61 6.08 4.25
N MET A 84 -9.58 6.88 3.79
CA MET A 84 -10.73 6.38 3.02
C MET A 84 -10.32 5.78 1.67
N ILE A 85 -9.42 6.43 0.93
CA ILE A 85 -8.88 5.90 -0.33
C ILE A 85 -8.21 4.54 -0.10
N PHE A 86 -7.40 4.44 0.96
CA PHE A 86 -6.74 3.19 1.31
C PHE A 86 -7.74 2.10 1.73
N ALA A 87 -8.74 2.46 2.53
CA ALA A 87 -9.80 1.54 2.93
C ALA A 87 -10.59 1.00 1.73
N GLN A 88 -10.86 1.85 0.74
CA GLN A 88 -11.52 1.44 -0.50
C GLN A 88 -10.63 0.53 -1.37
N TYR A 89 -9.31 0.76 -1.39
CA TYR A 89 -8.37 -0.17 -2.01
C TYR A 89 -8.42 -1.55 -1.34
N LEU A 90 -8.36 -1.63 -0.01
CA LEU A 90 -8.45 -2.89 0.74
C LEU A 90 -9.81 -3.58 0.56
N ASN A 91 -10.89 -2.80 0.49
CA ASN A 91 -12.23 -3.31 0.15
C ASN A 91 -12.27 -3.92 -1.25
N GLY A 92 -11.64 -3.26 -2.23
CA GLY A 92 -11.51 -3.78 -3.58
C GLY A 92 -10.75 -5.11 -3.65
N LEU A 93 -9.71 -5.28 -2.82
CA LEU A 93 -9.02 -6.58 -2.69
C LEU A 93 -9.97 -7.66 -2.16
N ALA A 94 -10.72 -7.37 -1.09
CA ALA A 94 -11.65 -8.33 -0.51
C ALA A 94 -12.74 -8.77 -1.50
N ILE A 95 -13.30 -7.81 -2.25
CA ILE A 95 -14.32 -8.09 -3.28
C ILE A 95 -13.77 -9.00 -4.38
N GLU A 96 -12.56 -8.74 -4.89
CA GLU A 96 -11.97 -9.58 -5.96
C GLU A 96 -11.54 -10.97 -5.44
N ILE A 97 -11.07 -11.05 -4.19
CA ILE A 97 -10.77 -12.35 -3.57
C ILE A 97 -12.03 -13.20 -3.45
N GLY A 98 -13.17 -12.59 -3.11
CA GLY A 98 -14.47 -13.23 -3.08
C GLY A 98 -14.52 -14.40 -2.08
N ASP A 99 -15.17 -15.49 -2.45
CA ASP A 99 -15.44 -16.63 -1.55
C ASP A 99 -14.28 -17.63 -1.39
N LYS A 100 -13.04 -17.25 -1.69
CA LYS A 100 -11.90 -18.17 -1.71
C LYS A 100 -11.33 -18.43 -0.31
N GLU A 101 -11.00 -19.69 -0.03
CA GLU A 101 -10.28 -20.11 1.17
C GLU A 101 -8.78 -19.79 1.09
N THR A 102 -8.20 -19.92 -0.10
CA THR A 102 -6.81 -19.57 -0.41
C THR A 102 -6.74 -19.00 -1.82
N ILE A 103 -5.73 -18.18 -2.09
CA ILE A 103 -5.49 -17.62 -3.42
C ILE A 103 -4.10 -17.96 -3.95
N THR A 104 -3.92 -17.98 -5.27
CA THR A 104 -2.61 -18.07 -5.90
C THR A 104 -1.97 -16.68 -6.04
N GLN A 105 -0.69 -16.62 -6.41
CA GLN A 105 -0.04 -15.35 -6.76
C GLN A 105 -0.76 -14.61 -7.90
N GLU A 106 -1.25 -15.32 -8.92
CA GLU A 106 -1.94 -14.71 -10.06
C GLU A 106 -3.26 -14.07 -9.62
N GLU A 107 -3.97 -14.72 -8.70
CA GLU A 107 -5.20 -14.20 -8.11
C GLU A 107 -4.93 -13.01 -7.19
N PHE A 108 -3.82 -13.03 -6.44
CA PHE A 108 -3.37 -11.87 -5.68
C PHE A 108 -3.09 -10.67 -6.60
N VAL A 109 -2.34 -10.89 -7.69
CA VAL A 109 -2.04 -9.82 -8.65
C VAL A 109 -3.31 -9.30 -9.31
N LEU A 110 -4.24 -10.18 -9.71
CA LEU A 110 -5.54 -9.77 -10.23
C LEU A 110 -6.32 -8.92 -9.21
N ALA A 111 -6.34 -9.34 -7.94
CA ALA A 111 -6.94 -8.55 -6.85
C ALA A 111 -6.33 -7.17 -6.73
N THR A 112 -5.00 -7.04 -6.76
CA THR A 112 -4.35 -5.73 -6.68
C THR A 112 -4.71 -4.80 -7.84
N GLN A 113 -4.91 -5.34 -9.06
CA GLN A 113 -5.35 -4.56 -10.22
C GLN A 113 -6.82 -4.16 -10.10
N SER A 114 -7.70 -5.10 -9.75
CA SER A 114 -9.13 -4.84 -9.56
C SER A 114 -9.38 -3.82 -8.45
N ALA A 115 -8.57 -3.83 -7.39
CA ALA A 115 -8.69 -2.91 -6.25
C ALA A 115 -8.47 -1.43 -6.61
N VAL A 116 -7.70 -1.15 -7.67
CA VAL A 116 -7.40 0.22 -8.12
C VAL A 116 -8.68 0.99 -8.43
N LYS A 117 -9.67 0.36 -9.08
CA LYS A 117 -10.92 1.05 -9.47
C LYS A 117 -11.66 1.61 -8.24
N TYR A 118 -11.69 0.86 -7.14
CA TYR A 118 -12.36 1.28 -5.91
C TYR A 118 -11.66 2.48 -5.26
N ALA A 119 -10.32 2.52 -5.31
CA ALA A 119 -9.56 3.66 -4.84
C ALA A 119 -9.83 4.93 -5.67
N TYR A 120 -9.96 4.79 -7.00
CA TYR A 120 -10.33 5.91 -7.88
C TYR A 120 -11.77 6.39 -7.64
N GLU A 121 -12.71 5.45 -7.49
CA GLU A 121 -14.12 5.75 -7.23
C GLU A 121 -14.36 6.40 -5.86
N ALA A 122 -13.43 6.21 -4.90
CA ALA A 122 -13.48 6.86 -3.59
C ALA A 122 -13.28 8.39 -3.64
N VAL A 123 -12.84 8.94 -4.78
CA VAL A 123 -12.45 10.35 -4.92
C VAL A 123 -13.31 11.03 -5.97
N THR A 124 -13.96 12.14 -5.61
CA THR A 124 -14.82 12.92 -6.54
C THR A 124 -14.05 13.49 -7.74
N SER A 125 -12.77 13.78 -7.58
CA SER A 125 -11.91 14.32 -8.64
C SER A 125 -10.52 13.70 -8.56
N PRO A 126 -10.35 12.46 -9.06
CA PRO A 126 -9.09 11.74 -8.95
C PRO A 126 -7.98 12.50 -9.70
N LYS A 127 -6.77 12.49 -9.13
CA LYS A 127 -5.60 13.16 -9.70
C LYS A 127 -4.46 12.17 -9.86
N GLU A 128 -3.89 12.13 -11.06
CA GLU A 128 -2.60 11.49 -11.28
C GLU A 128 -1.49 12.30 -10.59
N GLY A 129 -0.41 11.62 -10.20
CA GLY A 129 0.60 12.19 -9.31
C GLY A 129 0.27 12.03 -7.82
N THR A 130 -0.66 11.14 -7.47
CA THR A 130 -1.05 10.85 -6.09
C THR A 130 -0.92 9.36 -5.77
N ILE A 131 -1.33 8.94 -4.57
CA ILE A 131 -1.50 7.54 -4.17
C ILE A 131 -2.16 6.65 -5.25
N LEU A 132 -3.14 7.20 -5.98
CA LEU A 132 -3.86 6.49 -7.04
C LEU A 132 -2.94 6.04 -8.18
N THR A 133 -2.00 6.90 -8.57
CA THR A 133 -1.01 6.59 -9.61
C THR A 133 -0.11 5.44 -9.17
N VAL A 134 0.37 5.46 -7.92
CA VAL A 134 1.25 4.39 -7.42
C VAL A 134 0.50 3.06 -7.33
N MET A 135 -0.72 3.04 -6.80
CA MET A 135 -1.55 1.82 -6.75
C MET A 135 -1.74 1.20 -8.15
N LYS A 136 -2.07 2.05 -9.14
CA LYS A 136 -2.24 1.64 -10.53
C LYS A 136 -0.95 1.07 -11.13
N GLU A 137 0.13 1.85 -11.11
CA GLU A 137 1.40 1.45 -11.75
C GLU A 137 2.03 0.24 -11.07
N TRP A 138 1.97 0.15 -9.74
CA TRP A 138 2.47 -1.01 -9.00
C TRP A 138 1.71 -2.29 -9.37
N SER A 139 0.37 -2.24 -9.45
CA SER A 139 -0.43 -3.41 -9.83
C SER A 139 -0.16 -3.87 -11.28
N ASN A 140 0.15 -2.94 -12.19
CA ASN A 140 0.59 -3.27 -13.55
C ASN A 140 1.98 -3.94 -13.54
N GLN A 141 2.92 -3.42 -12.76
CA GLN A 141 4.26 -4.01 -12.66
C GLN A 141 4.24 -5.42 -12.07
N LEU A 142 3.37 -5.69 -11.09
CA LEU A 142 3.14 -7.04 -10.59
C LEU A 142 2.68 -8.00 -11.71
N LYS A 143 1.74 -7.55 -12.55
CA LYS A 143 1.24 -8.34 -13.69
C LYS A 143 2.32 -8.60 -14.73
N ASP A 144 3.10 -7.58 -15.08
CA ASP A 144 4.13 -7.69 -16.11
C ASP A 144 5.23 -8.70 -15.72
N ASN A 145 5.45 -8.89 -14.42
CA ASN A 145 6.48 -9.79 -13.88
C ASN A 145 5.93 -11.12 -13.33
N ILE A 146 4.65 -11.44 -13.54
CA ILE A 146 3.95 -12.55 -12.85
C ILE A 146 4.56 -13.96 -13.05
N SER A 147 5.40 -14.13 -14.07
CA SER A 147 6.03 -15.41 -14.39
C SER A 147 7.17 -15.82 -13.45
N GLY A 148 7.64 -14.92 -12.58
CA GLY A 148 8.71 -15.20 -11.61
C GLY A 148 8.22 -15.84 -10.30
N GLU A 149 9.17 -16.17 -9.42
CA GLU A 149 8.88 -16.51 -8.02
C GLU A 149 8.27 -15.30 -7.31
N PHE A 150 7.24 -15.51 -6.49
CA PHE A 150 6.45 -14.41 -5.91
C PHE A 150 7.30 -13.35 -5.20
N GLU A 151 8.37 -13.77 -4.50
CA GLU A 151 9.35 -12.86 -3.89
C GLU A 151 10.01 -11.93 -4.92
N HIS A 152 10.53 -12.49 -6.03
CA HIS A 152 11.19 -11.72 -7.08
C HIS A 152 10.21 -10.81 -7.83
N VAL A 153 8.97 -11.27 -8.06
CA VAL A 153 7.89 -10.45 -8.64
C VAL A 153 7.63 -9.23 -7.76
N PHE A 154 7.51 -9.45 -6.45
CA PHE A 154 7.23 -8.38 -5.50
C PHE A 154 8.42 -7.41 -5.36
N GLU A 155 9.65 -7.92 -5.20
CA GLU A 155 10.86 -7.09 -5.13
C GLU A 155 11.04 -6.22 -6.38
N SER A 156 10.82 -6.79 -7.58
CA SER A 156 10.91 -6.04 -8.84
C SER A 156 9.84 -4.95 -8.94
N SER A 157 8.62 -5.24 -8.47
CA SER A 157 7.53 -4.25 -8.44
C SER A 157 7.80 -3.08 -7.49
N LEU A 158 8.58 -3.28 -6.41
CA LEU A 158 8.96 -2.18 -5.51
C LEU A 158 9.90 -1.18 -6.17
N ILE A 159 10.85 -1.65 -6.98
CA ILE A 159 11.78 -0.78 -7.70
C ILE A 159 10.99 0.16 -8.62
N GLY A 160 10.00 -0.38 -9.34
CA GLY A 160 9.13 0.41 -10.20
C GLY A 160 8.22 1.34 -9.41
N ALA A 161 7.61 0.89 -8.32
CA ALA A 161 6.77 1.72 -7.46
C ALA A 161 7.54 2.90 -6.85
N LYS A 162 8.80 2.69 -6.42
CA LYS A 162 9.67 3.76 -5.91
C LYS A 162 9.86 4.88 -6.95
N LYS A 163 10.17 4.51 -8.19
CA LYS A 163 10.29 5.46 -9.30
C LYS A 163 8.99 6.23 -9.56
N VAL A 164 7.85 5.57 -9.46
CA VAL A 164 6.55 6.22 -9.64
C VAL A 164 6.28 7.23 -8.51
N VAL A 165 6.65 6.91 -7.26
CA VAL A 165 6.60 7.85 -6.14
C VAL A 165 7.48 9.08 -6.41
N GLU A 166 8.73 8.88 -6.82
CA GLU A 166 9.66 9.98 -7.15
C GLU A 166 9.10 10.88 -8.27
N GLN A 167 8.45 10.28 -9.26
CA GLN A 167 7.81 11.01 -10.36
C GLN A 167 6.59 11.84 -9.93
N THR A 168 5.94 11.56 -8.79
CA THR A 168 4.77 12.34 -8.34
C THR A 168 5.10 13.82 -8.18
N LYS A 169 6.33 14.14 -7.73
CA LYS A 169 6.87 15.49 -7.61
C LYS A 169 6.65 16.32 -8.88
N TYR A 170 6.91 15.73 -10.04
CA TYR A 170 6.84 16.42 -11.33
C TYR A 170 5.44 16.41 -11.96
N LYS A 171 4.48 15.67 -11.38
CA LYS A 171 3.11 15.55 -11.91
C LYS A 171 2.15 16.61 -11.38
N LEU A 172 2.45 17.18 -10.20
CA LEU A 172 1.63 18.21 -9.58
C LEU A 172 2.50 19.41 -9.22
N LYS A 173 2.12 20.59 -9.71
CA LYS A 173 2.89 21.83 -9.52
C LYS A 173 3.19 22.12 -8.03
N VAL A 174 2.23 21.89 -7.13
CA VAL A 174 2.41 22.11 -5.70
C VAL A 174 3.47 21.21 -5.07
N LEU A 175 3.62 19.97 -5.57
CA LEU A 175 4.65 19.05 -5.10
C LEU A 175 6.03 19.51 -5.57
N LEU A 176 6.13 19.91 -6.85
CA LEU A 176 7.34 20.48 -7.43
C LEU A 176 7.79 21.76 -6.71
N ASP A 177 6.86 22.70 -6.48
CA ASP A 177 7.13 23.98 -5.83
C ASP A 177 7.64 23.83 -4.39
N ASN A 178 7.25 22.75 -3.70
CA ASN A 178 7.67 22.43 -2.34
C ASN A 178 8.82 21.42 -2.27
N ASP A 179 9.34 20.99 -3.42
CA ASP A 179 10.42 20.00 -3.53
C ASP A 179 10.13 18.63 -2.87
N VAL A 180 8.87 18.20 -2.86
CA VAL A 180 8.42 16.95 -2.21
C VAL A 180 7.70 16.01 -3.18
N VAL A 181 7.57 14.74 -2.78
CA VAL A 181 6.69 13.75 -3.42
C VAL A 181 5.31 13.75 -2.75
N ASP A 182 4.31 13.10 -3.35
CA ASP A 182 3.00 12.94 -2.75
C ASP A 182 3.07 12.10 -1.46
N ALA A 183 2.48 12.61 -0.38
CA ALA A 183 2.49 11.95 0.93
C ALA A 183 1.72 10.62 0.90
N GLY A 184 0.56 10.56 0.24
CA GLY A 184 -0.24 9.35 0.13
C GLY A 184 0.48 8.25 -0.66
N ALA A 185 1.08 8.63 -1.79
CA ALA A 185 1.92 7.77 -2.64
C ALA A 185 3.07 7.15 -1.86
N LYS A 186 3.82 7.96 -1.09
CA LYS A 186 4.91 7.46 -0.27
C LYS A 186 4.42 6.57 0.87
N GLY A 187 3.26 6.88 1.45
CA GLY A 187 2.61 6.04 2.46
C GLY A 187 2.25 4.65 1.92
N PHE A 188 1.66 4.59 0.73
CA PHE A 188 1.38 3.31 0.06
C PHE A 188 2.66 2.54 -0.29
N TYR A 189 3.72 3.24 -0.71
CA TYR A 189 5.03 2.61 -0.93
C TYR A 189 5.58 1.93 0.33
N TYR A 190 5.57 2.62 1.49
CA TYR A 190 6.00 1.99 2.75
C TYR A 190 5.15 0.77 3.10
N PHE A 191 3.85 0.80 2.81
CA PHE A 191 2.98 -0.34 3.00
C PHE A 191 3.41 -1.56 2.16
N ILE A 192 3.59 -1.40 0.84
CA ILE A 192 4.02 -2.51 -0.02
C ILE A 192 5.47 -2.95 0.28
N GLU A 193 6.34 -2.03 0.70
CA GLU A 193 7.69 -2.36 1.17
C GLU A 193 7.65 -3.27 2.40
N GLY A 194 6.77 -2.99 3.36
CA GLY A 194 6.57 -3.87 4.51
C GLY A 194 6.09 -5.26 4.10
N ILE A 195 5.16 -5.36 3.13
CA ILE A 195 4.72 -6.65 2.59
C ILE A 195 5.90 -7.44 2.00
N SER A 196 6.75 -6.79 1.19
CA SER A 196 7.91 -7.44 0.58
C SER A 196 8.90 -7.97 1.62
N GLN A 197 9.16 -7.20 2.68
CA GLN A 197 10.00 -7.67 3.79
C GLN A 197 9.41 -8.93 4.45
N PHE A 198 8.08 -9.06 4.50
CA PHE A 198 7.44 -10.26 5.05
C PHE A 198 7.52 -11.44 4.09
N ILE A 199 7.33 -11.21 2.79
CA ILE A 199 7.48 -12.26 1.79
C ILE A 199 8.88 -12.88 1.87
N LYS A 200 9.91 -12.05 2.10
CA LYS A 200 11.31 -12.46 2.22
C LYS A 200 11.65 -13.18 3.53
N THR A 201 11.10 -12.72 4.66
CA THR A 201 11.48 -13.21 5.99
C THR A 201 10.54 -14.27 6.55
N GLY A 202 9.27 -14.26 6.16
CA GLY A 202 8.21 -15.14 6.64
C GLY A 202 7.84 -14.97 8.12
N ASN A 203 8.36 -13.97 8.82
CA ASN A 203 8.17 -13.82 10.27
C ASN A 203 8.02 -12.36 10.73
N LEU A 204 6.79 -12.00 11.14
CA LEU A 204 6.46 -10.68 11.70
C LEU A 204 7.19 -10.36 13.01
N GLU A 205 7.45 -11.34 13.88
CA GLU A 205 8.09 -11.09 15.18
C GLU A 205 9.55 -10.63 15.04
N THR A 206 10.19 -11.02 13.94
CA THR A 206 11.57 -10.62 13.63
C THR A 206 11.67 -9.25 13.00
N MET A 207 10.53 -8.63 12.65
CA MET A 207 10.52 -7.34 12.00
C MET A 207 10.65 -6.20 12.99
N LYS A 208 11.58 -5.30 12.70
CA LYS A 208 11.75 -4.04 13.42
C LYS A 208 11.85 -2.92 12.41
N PHE A 209 10.69 -2.44 11.98
CA PHE A 209 10.63 -1.24 11.17
C PHE A 209 11.12 -0.03 11.98
N LYS A 210 11.91 0.81 11.32
CA LYS A 210 12.32 2.12 11.82
C LYS A 210 11.86 3.14 10.79
N ALA A 211 11.53 4.35 11.26
CA ALA A 211 11.27 5.46 10.36
C ALA A 211 12.46 5.62 9.39
N ALA A 212 12.16 5.77 8.10
CA ALA A 212 13.18 6.09 7.10
C ALA A 212 13.88 7.41 7.46
N GLN A 213 15.16 7.52 7.17
CA GLN A 213 15.86 8.80 7.28
C GLN A 213 15.50 9.67 6.08
N MET A 214 15.53 11.00 6.26
CA MET A 214 15.14 11.93 5.20
C MET A 214 15.97 11.79 3.92
N GLU A 215 17.22 11.32 4.05
CA GLU A 215 18.18 11.15 2.96
C GLU A 215 17.85 9.95 2.05
N ASP A 216 16.99 9.02 2.49
CA ASP A 216 16.69 7.76 1.76
C ASP A 216 15.92 7.97 0.43
N PHE A 217 15.53 9.20 0.13
CA PHE A 217 14.81 9.61 -1.09
C PHE A 217 15.34 10.91 -1.73
N VAL A 218 16.53 11.38 -1.34
CA VAL A 218 17.16 12.54 -1.98
C VAL A 218 18.29 12.05 -2.89
N GLU A 219 18.36 12.62 -4.08
CA GLU A 219 19.31 12.37 -5.18
C GLU A 219 18.97 11.22 -6.14
N ILE A 220 18.06 11.53 -7.08
CA ILE A 220 18.36 11.29 -8.50
C ILE A 220 18.12 12.62 -9.21
N HIS A 221 19.19 13.36 -9.46
CA HIS A 221 19.17 14.43 -10.45
C HIS A 221 19.01 13.76 -11.83
N PRO A 222 17.97 14.04 -12.61
CA PRO A 222 17.96 13.62 -13.99
C PRO A 222 19.05 14.42 -14.72
N ASP A 223 20.06 13.72 -15.24
CA ASP A 223 21.00 14.23 -16.25
C ASP A 223 20.25 14.70 -17.51
#